data_AF-A0A2A5FKC0-F1
#
_entry.id   AF-A0A2A5FKC0-F1
#
_cell.length_a   1.000
_cell.length_b   1.000
_cell.length_c   1.000
_cell.angle_alpha   90.00
_cell.angle_beta   90.00
_cell.angle_gamma   90.00
#
_symmetry.space_group_name_H-M   'P 1'
#
loop_
_entity.id
_entity.type
_entity.pdbx_description
1 polymer ?
#
loop_
_entity_poly.entity_id
_entity_poly.type
_entity_poly.pdbx_seq_one_letter_code
_entity_poly.pdbx_strand_id
1 'polypeptide(L)'
;MNKLYSFLDKYGIPLLQHSIIFSLTFESKDDDTSNELDLLIDEALGNIYRTGDIIIRLNREPCFEWHTNFPKEFSEGQTKDDQAALDYLTETTGFNFEDVSCIPERPLLNGHPFLIMLELEGEYHAKFAEGILTGNLVIREKFHEDGRLQLNFINSFGMINKVVGNVGIDGIIKDFGELEEVEGDLWLSTHLIHDQLKSISPLKKVTGNFNLKHTMTSLKTLEFVGGNLNLRKTKITDISSLRFVGGNVLVSKSQLPNIDFSKVNIGGKLKSFNDDFII
;
A
#
# COMPACT_ATOMS: atom_id res chain seq x y z
N MET A 1 0.84 31.12 -3.47
CA MET A 1 1.01 29.82 -2.80
C MET A 1 2.18 29.95 -1.84
N ASN A 2 2.02 29.54 -0.57
CA ASN A 2 3.06 29.64 0.45
C ASN A 2 4.31 28.87 -0.02
N LYS A 3 5.51 29.48 0.06
CA LYS A 3 6.75 28.83 -0.41
C LYS A 3 7.02 27.51 0.32
N LEU A 4 6.61 27.41 1.59
CA LEU A 4 6.68 26.18 2.37
C LEU A 4 5.76 25.11 1.80
N TYR A 5 4.51 25.44 1.46
CA TYR A 5 3.57 24.44 0.93
C TYR A 5 4.04 23.88 -0.40
N SER A 6 4.55 24.74 -1.29
CA SER A 6 5.14 24.28 -2.55
C SER A 6 6.37 23.39 -2.34
N PHE A 7 7.10 23.55 -1.23
CA PHE A 7 8.17 22.64 -0.83
C PHE A 7 7.58 21.30 -0.33
N LEU A 8 6.61 21.34 0.56
CA LEU A 8 5.96 20.14 1.13
C LEU A 8 5.25 19.30 0.07
N ASP A 9 4.56 19.92 -0.89
CA ASP A 9 3.94 19.21 -2.02
C ASP A 9 4.99 18.44 -2.85
N LYS A 10 6.17 19.06 -3.02
CA LYS A 10 7.23 18.49 -3.84
C LYS A 10 7.99 17.37 -3.11
N TYR A 11 8.37 17.59 -1.86
CA TYR A 11 9.31 16.74 -1.14
C TYR A 11 8.69 15.94 0.02
N GLY A 12 7.46 16.27 0.42
CA GLY A 12 6.85 15.77 1.65
C GLY A 12 7.29 16.57 2.88
N ILE A 13 6.68 16.23 4.01
CA ILE A 13 7.06 16.72 5.34
C ILE A 13 8.29 15.91 5.79
N PRO A 14 9.50 16.51 5.90
CA PRO A 14 10.65 15.81 6.44
C PRO A 14 10.45 15.59 7.94
N LEU A 15 10.69 14.36 8.36
CA LEU A 15 10.47 13.85 9.71
C LEU A 15 11.75 13.18 10.20
N LEU A 16 12.18 13.59 11.40
CA LEU A 16 13.22 12.93 12.16
C LEU A 16 12.57 12.05 13.23
N GLN A 17 12.99 10.80 13.25
CA GLN A 17 12.65 9.86 14.29
C GLN A 17 13.60 10.10 15.47
N HIS A 18 13.13 10.74 16.54
CA HIS A 18 13.87 10.74 17.80
C HIS A 18 13.58 9.44 18.54
N SER A 19 14.65 8.70 18.85
CA SER A 19 14.57 7.63 19.82
C SER A 19 14.68 8.23 21.22
N ILE A 20 13.73 7.88 22.10
CA ILE A 20 13.92 7.34 23.47
C ILE A 20 12.89 7.92 24.45
N ILE A 21 11.99 7.06 24.99
CA ILE A 21 11.77 6.89 26.45
C ILE A 21 11.47 5.42 26.73
N PHE A 22 12.41 4.68 27.32
CA PHE A 22 12.07 3.55 28.19
C PHE A 22 11.51 4.15 29.48
N SER A 23 10.19 4.08 29.71
CA SER A 23 9.64 4.32 31.05
C SER A 23 9.55 2.98 31.76
N LEU A 24 10.57 2.65 32.56
CA LEU A 24 10.49 1.59 33.55
C LEU A 24 9.72 2.10 34.75
N THR A 25 8.43 1.76 34.85
CA THR A 25 7.66 1.90 36.08
C THR A 25 7.65 0.54 36.78
N PHE A 26 8.39 0.43 37.89
CA PHE A 26 8.34 -0.75 38.75
C PHE A 26 7.12 -0.65 39.68
N GLU A 27 6.14 -1.52 39.52
CA GLU A 27 5.27 -1.93 40.62
C GLU A 27 5.62 -3.37 41.00
N SER A 28 6.18 -3.54 42.20
CA SER A 28 6.46 -4.86 42.75
C SER A 28 5.16 -5.53 43.17
N LYS A 29 4.89 -6.70 42.60
CA LYS A 29 4.25 -7.79 43.33
C LYS A 29 4.90 -9.10 42.92
N ASP A 30 5.52 -9.74 43.92
CA ASP A 30 6.10 -11.08 43.85
C ASP A 30 5.18 -12.05 43.10
N ASP A 31 5.67 -12.75 42.07
CA ASP A 31 6.23 -14.10 42.23
C ASP A 31 6.81 -14.67 40.90
N ASP A 32 8.01 -15.22 41.03
CA ASP A 32 8.71 -16.28 40.27
C ASP A 32 8.76 -16.40 38.72
N THR A 33 10.01 -16.27 38.24
CA THR A 33 10.71 -17.03 37.17
C THR A 33 10.28 -16.88 35.70
N SER A 34 11.08 -16.16 34.89
CA SER A 34 12.17 -16.73 34.08
C SER A 34 12.69 -15.69 33.08
N ASN A 35 14.02 -15.56 33.01
CA ASN A 35 14.72 -14.78 32.02
C ASN A 35 14.66 -15.51 30.67
N GLU A 36 14.17 -14.86 29.62
CA GLU A 36 14.63 -15.11 28.26
C GLU A 36 14.69 -13.78 27.51
N LEU A 37 15.90 -13.46 27.07
CA LEU A 37 16.27 -12.26 26.34
C LEU A 37 16.37 -12.68 24.88
N ASP A 38 15.27 -12.64 24.14
CA ASP A 38 15.28 -12.99 22.73
C ASP A 38 15.31 -11.74 21.84
N LEU A 39 16.50 -11.55 21.27
CA LEU A 39 16.78 -10.74 20.09
C LEU A 39 15.80 -11.11 18.97
N LEU A 40 14.86 -10.22 18.66
CA LEU A 40 14.09 -10.29 17.42
C LEU A 40 14.97 -9.83 16.25
N ILE A 41 15.75 -10.76 15.74
CA ILE A 41 16.30 -10.70 14.39
C ILE A 41 15.12 -10.87 13.44
N ASP A 42 14.70 -9.78 12.78
CA ASP A 42 13.72 -9.79 11.70
C ASP A 42 14.34 -10.47 10.46
N GLU A 43 14.39 -11.80 10.51
CA GLU A 43 14.79 -12.69 9.41
C GLU A 43 13.60 -13.05 8.51
N ALA A 44 12.55 -12.21 8.44
CA ALA A 44 11.45 -12.40 7.51
C ALA A 44 11.83 -11.93 6.10
N LEU A 45 12.52 -12.83 5.40
CA LEU A 45 12.73 -12.90 3.95
C LEU A 45 13.93 -12.09 3.43
N GLY A 46 15.00 -12.81 3.07
CA GLY A 46 16.15 -12.31 2.32
C GLY A 46 15.81 -11.79 0.92
N ASN A 47 15.14 -10.63 0.87
CA ASN A 47 14.82 -9.91 -0.34
C ASN A 47 15.66 -8.63 -0.43
N ILE A 48 16.24 -8.40 -1.61
CA ILE A 48 17.05 -7.21 -1.90
C ILE A 48 16.10 -6.07 -2.24
N TYR A 49 15.87 -5.16 -1.30
CA TYR A 49 15.22 -3.87 -1.57
C TYR A 49 16.13 -3.00 -2.43
N ARG A 50 15.56 -2.30 -3.41
CA ARG A 50 16.32 -1.38 -4.27
C ARG A 50 16.09 0.05 -3.81
N THR A 51 17.08 0.91 -4.02
CA THR A 51 16.93 2.35 -3.86
C THR A 51 15.72 2.84 -4.68
N GLY A 52 14.75 3.47 -4.01
CA GLY A 52 13.51 3.95 -4.62
C GLY A 52 12.28 3.06 -4.43
N ASP A 53 12.39 1.93 -3.72
CA ASP A 53 11.22 1.15 -3.30
C ASP A 53 10.47 1.86 -2.16
N ILE A 54 9.13 1.92 -2.27
CA ILE A 54 8.24 2.48 -1.24
C ILE A 54 7.60 1.33 -0.49
N ILE A 55 7.98 1.19 0.78
CA ILE A 55 7.47 0.15 1.66
C ILE A 55 6.62 0.81 2.73
N ILE A 56 5.32 0.52 2.72
CA ILE A 56 4.43 0.98 3.79
C ILE A 56 4.37 -0.14 4.83
N ARG A 57 5.11 0.05 5.94
CA ARG A 57 5.00 -0.74 7.18
C ARG A 57 4.43 0.16 8.25
N LEU A 58 3.64 -0.37 9.18
CA LEU A 58 3.48 0.30 10.47
C LEU A 58 4.10 -0.54 11.54
N ASN A 59 4.77 0.12 12.45
CA ASN A 59 5.06 -0.45 13.75
C ASN A 59 3.96 -0.01 14.71
N ARG A 60 3.55 -0.88 15.61
CA ARG A 60 2.95 -0.47 16.87
C ARG A 60 3.91 -1.06 17.85
N GLU A 61 4.80 -0.21 18.37
CA GLU A 61 5.80 -0.39 19.44
C GLU A 61 6.76 0.81 19.37
N PRO A 62 7.15 1.40 20.52
CA PRO A 62 6.43 2.50 21.19
C PRO A 62 6.31 3.76 20.32
N CYS A 63 5.45 4.72 20.70
CA CYS A 63 5.35 6.02 20.03
C CYS A 63 6.75 6.65 19.92
N PHE A 64 7.33 6.66 18.71
CA PHE A 64 8.53 7.44 18.46
C PHE A 64 8.13 8.91 18.53
N GLU A 65 8.94 9.74 19.18
CA GLU A 65 8.78 11.19 19.04
C GLU A 65 9.23 11.55 17.62
N TRP A 66 8.26 11.84 16.77
CA TRP A 66 8.52 12.39 15.45
C TRP A 66 8.52 13.90 15.52
N HIS A 67 9.55 14.48 14.95
CA HIS A 67 9.70 15.93 14.83
C HIS A 67 9.92 16.30 13.38
N THR A 68 9.37 17.44 12.97
CA THR A 68 9.69 17.99 11.65
C THR A 68 11.16 18.37 11.58
N ASN A 69 11.79 18.17 10.41
CA ASN A 69 13.18 18.54 10.15
C ASN A 69 13.26 19.45 8.92
N PHE A 70 12.64 20.63 9.02
CA PHE A 70 12.61 21.55 7.88
C PHE A 70 14.01 22.08 7.54
N PRO A 71 14.30 22.29 6.24
CA PRO A 71 15.50 23.02 5.82
C PRO A 71 15.61 24.37 6.53
N LYS A 72 16.84 24.84 6.77
CA LYS A 72 17.11 26.05 7.56
C LYS A 72 16.40 27.31 7.04
N GLU A 73 16.14 27.37 5.74
CA GLU A 73 15.40 28.47 5.11
C GLU A 73 13.91 28.51 5.47
N PHE A 74 13.35 27.39 5.93
CA PHE A 74 11.95 27.23 6.32
C PHE A 74 11.76 27.08 7.83
N SER A 75 12.79 26.63 8.55
CA SER A 75 12.72 26.38 10.00
C SER A 75 12.65 27.68 10.80
N GLU A 76 11.63 27.80 11.65
CA GLU A 76 11.47 28.86 12.65
C GLU A 76 11.58 28.34 14.10
N GLY A 77 11.95 27.07 14.26
CA GLY A 77 12.05 26.36 15.53
C GLY A 77 10.96 25.29 15.68
N GLN A 78 11.31 24.20 16.36
CA GLN A 78 10.56 22.94 16.36
C GLN A 78 9.04 23.08 16.52
N THR A 79 8.57 23.83 17.51
CA THR A 79 7.13 24.01 17.77
C THR A 79 6.40 24.68 16.61
N LYS A 80 7.04 25.66 15.94
CA LYS A 80 6.44 26.34 14.80
C LYS A 80 6.49 25.47 13.55
N ASP A 81 7.57 24.72 13.37
CA ASP A 81 7.76 23.81 12.24
C ASP A 81 6.73 22.67 12.30
N ASP A 82 6.55 22.09 13.50
CA ASP A 82 5.55 21.06 13.77
C ASP A 82 4.13 21.60 13.52
N GLN A 83 3.80 22.80 14.03
CA GLN A 83 2.50 23.41 13.78
C GLN A 83 2.26 23.67 12.27
N ALA A 84 3.28 24.14 11.56
CA ALA A 84 3.16 24.39 10.12
C ALA A 84 2.94 23.10 9.32
N ALA A 85 3.51 21.97 9.74
CA ALA A 85 3.19 20.66 9.16
C ALA A 85 1.75 20.24 9.44
N LEU A 86 1.25 20.42 10.67
CA LEU A 86 -0.13 20.09 11.04
C LEU A 86 -1.15 20.98 10.31
N ASP A 87 -0.86 22.27 10.17
CA ASP A 87 -1.66 23.22 9.40
C ASP A 87 -1.71 22.81 7.93
N TYR A 88 -0.57 22.49 7.32
CA TYR A 88 -0.48 21.98 5.95
C TYR A 88 -1.35 20.72 5.75
N LEU A 89 -1.25 19.75 6.66
CA LEU A 89 -2.05 18.52 6.58
C LEU A 89 -3.54 18.82 6.73
N THR A 90 -3.92 19.67 7.68
CA THR A 90 -5.31 20.04 7.95
C THR A 90 -5.92 20.81 6.80
N GLU A 91 -5.19 21.76 6.22
CA GLU A 91 -5.65 22.54 5.08
C GLU A 91 -5.74 21.70 3.80
N THR A 92 -4.85 20.72 3.62
CA THR A 92 -4.84 19.85 2.43
C THR A 92 -5.91 18.76 2.50
N THR A 93 -6.12 18.16 3.67
CA THR A 93 -6.97 16.96 3.83
C THR A 93 -8.31 17.26 4.49
N GLY A 94 -8.45 18.41 5.15
CA GLY A 94 -9.56 18.72 6.05
C GLY A 94 -9.53 17.94 7.37
N PHE A 95 -8.52 17.11 7.61
CA PHE A 95 -8.41 16.27 8.80
C PHE A 95 -7.49 16.92 9.83
N ASN A 96 -7.98 17.08 11.06
CA ASN A 96 -7.20 17.69 12.13
C ASN A 96 -6.24 16.67 12.75
N PHE A 97 -4.95 16.99 12.74
CA PHE A 97 -3.91 16.19 13.37
C PHE A 97 -3.56 16.82 14.72
N GLU A 98 -3.61 16.02 15.79
CA GLU A 98 -3.30 16.49 17.15
C GLU A 98 -1.81 16.70 17.34
N ASP A 99 -0.97 15.89 16.67
CA ASP A 99 0.48 15.88 16.87
C ASP A 99 1.22 15.28 15.65
N VAL A 100 2.47 15.69 15.44
CA VAL A 100 3.34 15.21 14.34
C VAL A 100 3.67 13.72 14.48
N SER A 101 3.73 13.19 15.69
CA SER A 101 3.87 11.75 15.96
C SER A 101 2.73 10.91 15.37
N CYS A 102 1.55 11.49 15.15
CA CYS A 102 0.42 10.79 14.53
C CYS A 102 0.57 10.65 13.01
N ILE A 103 1.47 11.39 12.37
CA ILE A 103 1.61 11.43 10.91
C ILE A 103 1.94 10.05 10.34
N PRO A 104 2.93 9.29 10.87
CA PRO A 104 3.25 7.97 10.35
C PRO A 104 2.22 6.90 10.72
N GLU A 105 1.39 7.15 11.73
CA GLU A 105 0.44 6.19 12.28
C GLU A 105 -0.98 6.27 11.69
N ARG A 106 -1.32 7.35 10.96
CA ARG A 106 -2.68 7.58 10.41
C ARG A 106 -2.72 7.49 8.87
N PRO A 107 -2.89 6.30 8.27
CA PRO A 107 -3.10 6.17 6.82
C PRO A 107 -4.54 6.48 6.35
N LEU A 108 -5.50 6.58 7.26
CA LEU A 108 -6.93 6.49 6.93
C LEU A 108 -7.53 7.90 6.89
N LEU A 109 -7.25 8.62 5.82
CA LEU A 109 -7.84 9.95 5.58
C LEU A 109 -9.20 9.89 4.87
N ASN A 110 -10.04 8.88 5.16
CA ASN A 110 -11.46 8.81 4.74
C ASN A 110 -11.77 9.20 3.27
N GLY A 111 -10.92 8.82 2.30
CA GLY A 111 -11.13 9.14 0.87
C GLY A 111 -10.34 10.35 0.36
N HIS A 112 -9.54 10.99 1.22
CA HIS A 112 -8.51 11.97 0.86
C HIS A 112 -7.15 11.27 0.62
N PRO A 113 -6.19 11.92 -0.07
CA PRO A 113 -4.91 11.29 -0.38
C PRO A 113 -4.22 10.86 0.92
N PHE A 114 -3.82 9.59 1.00
CA PHE A 114 -3.16 9.06 2.19
C PHE A 114 -1.68 9.47 2.21
N LEU A 115 -1.08 9.46 3.39
CA LEU A 115 0.35 9.75 3.53
C LEU A 115 1.18 8.48 3.28
N ILE A 116 2.21 8.63 2.47
CA ILE A 116 3.26 7.65 2.25
C ILE A 116 4.51 8.13 2.97
N MET A 117 5.14 7.24 3.73
CA MET A 117 6.45 7.47 4.31
C MET A 117 7.53 7.07 3.29
N LEU A 118 8.38 8.01 2.92
CA LEU A 118 9.52 7.82 2.02
C LEU A 118 10.81 7.92 2.84
N GLU A 119 11.75 7.00 2.67
CA GLU A 119 13.10 7.14 3.22
C GLU A 119 14.03 7.66 2.13
N LEU A 120 14.55 8.87 2.31
CA LEU A 120 15.43 9.55 1.37
C LEU A 120 16.71 9.96 2.12
N GLU A 121 17.84 9.38 1.72
CA GLU A 121 19.17 9.73 2.26
C GLU A 121 19.27 9.64 3.81
N GLY A 122 18.50 8.74 4.43
CA GLY A 122 18.47 8.55 5.89
C GLY A 122 17.46 9.41 6.65
N GLU A 123 16.64 10.19 5.94
CA GLU A 123 15.54 10.96 6.51
C GLU A 123 14.18 10.47 6.00
N TYR A 124 13.18 10.46 6.89
CA TYR A 124 11.83 10.09 6.52
C TYR A 124 11.06 11.30 6.01
N HIS A 125 10.24 11.11 4.99
CA HIS A 125 9.37 12.15 4.43
C HIS A 125 7.95 11.62 4.35
N ALA A 126 7.01 12.28 5.03
CA ALA A 126 5.59 12.00 4.87
C ALA A 126 5.04 12.81 3.70
N LYS A 127 4.65 12.12 2.62
CA LYS A 127 4.17 12.76 1.39
C LYS A 127 2.79 12.25 1.01
N PHE A 128 1.94 13.13 0.49
CA PHE A 128 0.65 12.72 -0.05
C PHE A 128 0.83 11.80 -1.27
N ALA A 129 0.08 10.71 -1.25
CA ALA A 129 -0.06 9.75 -2.33
C ALA A 129 -0.94 10.31 -3.45
N GLU A 130 -0.36 11.16 -4.30
CA GLU A 130 -1.08 11.86 -5.35
C GLU A 130 -0.49 11.62 -6.75
N GLY A 131 -1.38 11.44 -7.73
CA GLY A 131 -1.02 11.42 -9.14
C GLY A 131 -0.11 10.24 -9.50
N ILE A 132 1.13 10.55 -9.87
CA ILE A 132 2.09 9.57 -10.37
C ILE A 132 3.09 9.21 -9.26
N LEU A 133 3.05 7.96 -8.82
CA LEU A 133 4.05 7.38 -7.94
C LEU A 133 5.16 6.73 -8.76
N THR A 134 6.42 7.08 -8.51
CA THR A 134 7.57 6.39 -9.12
C THR A 134 8.22 5.48 -8.09
N GLY A 135 8.55 4.24 -8.49
CA GLY A 135 9.05 3.20 -7.59
C GLY A 135 8.03 2.09 -7.36
N ASN A 136 8.46 1.06 -6.63
CA ASN A 136 7.58 -0.05 -6.26
C ASN A 136 6.74 0.34 -5.05
N LEU A 137 5.43 0.14 -5.10
CA LEU A 137 4.51 0.27 -3.98
C LEU A 137 4.20 -1.12 -3.42
N VAL A 138 4.73 -1.44 -2.25
CA VAL A 138 4.43 -2.71 -1.58
C VAL A 138 3.81 -2.46 -0.22
N ILE A 139 2.63 -3.04 -0.02
CA ILE A 139 1.84 -2.93 1.20
C ILE A 139 1.83 -4.30 1.83
N ARG A 140 2.34 -4.38 3.06
CA ARG A 140 2.53 -5.64 3.78
C ARG A 140 1.49 -5.85 4.86
N GLU A 141 1.14 -7.12 5.09
CA GLU A 141 0.31 -7.51 6.21
C GLU A 141 1.01 -7.11 7.50
N LYS A 142 0.21 -6.76 8.50
CA LYS A 142 0.69 -6.51 9.86
C LYS A 142 -0.09 -7.35 10.83
N PHE A 143 0.56 -7.81 11.89
CA PHE A 143 -0.08 -8.48 12.99
C PHE A 143 -0.09 -7.55 14.21
N HIS A 144 -1.17 -7.60 14.98
CA HIS A 144 -1.22 -7.06 16.33
C HIS A 144 -0.25 -7.84 17.24
N GLU A 145 0.15 -7.27 18.37
CA GLU A 145 0.98 -7.94 19.39
C GLU A 145 0.38 -9.27 19.85
N ASP A 146 -0.96 -9.39 19.80
CA ASP A 146 -1.69 -10.62 20.12
C ASP A 146 -1.76 -11.64 18.96
N GLY A 147 -1.02 -11.40 17.87
CA GLY A 147 -0.93 -12.26 16.70
C GLY A 147 -2.11 -12.17 15.73
N ARG A 148 -3.10 -11.30 15.97
CA ARG A 148 -4.22 -11.12 15.02
C ARG A 148 -3.80 -10.29 13.82
N LEU A 149 -4.18 -10.71 12.62
CA LEU A 149 -3.95 -9.94 11.39
C LEU A 149 -4.69 -8.59 11.45
N GLN A 150 -3.94 -7.50 11.33
CA GLN A 150 -4.48 -6.16 11.11
C GLN A 150 -4.96 -6.07 9.66
N LEU A 151 -6.23 -6.42 9.47
CA LEU A 151 -6.90 -6.30 8.17
C LEU A 151 -7.16 -4.82 7.83
N ASN A 152 -7.04 -4.47 6.55
CA ASN A 152 -7.49 -3.20 5.97
C ASN A 152 -6.71 -1.95 6.43
N PHE A 153 -5.38 -2.03 6.51
CA PHE A 153 -4.57 -0.87 6.87
C PHE A 153 -4.68 0.28 5.84
N ILE A 154 -4.70 -0.04 4.55
CA ILE A 154 -5.17 0.88 3.50
C ILE A 154 -6.39 0.29 2.82
N ASN A 155 -7.44 1.11 2.65
CA ASN A 155 -8.67 0.67 1.98
C ASN A 155 -8.62 0.91 0.47
N SER A 156 -7.77 1.83 0.02
CA SER A 156 -7.71 2.34 -1.36
C SER A 156 -6.32 2.87 -1.72
N PHE A 157 -6.00 2.96 -3.03
CA PHE A 157 -4.85 3.71 -3.53
C PHE A 157 -5.08 5.23 -3.56
N GLY A 158 -6.22 5.71 -3.06
CA GLY A 158 -6.48 7.14 -2.93
C GLY A 158 -6.39 7.86 -4.28
N MET A 159 -5.62 8.94 -4.34
CA MET A 159 -5.43 9.78 -5.53
C MET A 159 -4.23 9.35 -6.40
N ILE A 160 -3.60 8.21 -6.11
CA ILE A 160 -2.59 7.66 -7.01
C ILE A 160 -3.32 7.19 -8.27
N ASN A 161 -3.07 7.85 -9.40
CA ASN A 161 -3.61 7.46 -10.69
C ASN A 161 -2.64 6.62 -11.53
N LYS A 162 -1.33 6.67 -11.22
CA LYS A 162 -0.33 5.90 -11.95
C LYS A 162 0.82 5.46 -11.05
N VAL A 163 1.28 4.23 -11.22
CA VAL A 163 2.52 3.73 -10.60
C VAL A 163 3.55 3.36 -11.68
N VAL A 164 4.67 4.07 -11.70
CA VAL A 164 5.87 3.78 -12.50
C VAL A 164 6.74 2.79 -11.72
N GLY A 165 6.27 1.55 -11.66
CA GLY A 165 6.86 0.48 -10.88
C GLY A 165 5.86 -0.65 -10.63
N ASN A 166 6.19 -1.56 -9.72
CA ASN A 166 5.33 -2.66 -9.32
C ASN A 166 4.41 -2.25 -8.17
N VAL A 167 3.21 -2.83 -8.11
CA VAL A 167 2.27 -2.70 -6.99
C VAL A 167 2.00 -4.07 -6.39
N GLY A 168 2.23 -4.20 -5.09
CA GLY A 168 2.01 -5.44 -4.34
C GLY A 168 1.16 -5.19 -3.10
N ILE A 169 0.05 -5.91 -2.98
CA ILE A 169 -0.81 -5.86 -1.80
C ILE A 169 -0.79 -7.22 -1.12
N ASP A 170 0.04 -7.32 -0.11
CA ASP A 170 0.05 -8.43 0.82
C ASP A 170 -0.91 -8.05 1.96
N GLY A 171 -2.21 -8.27 1.75
CA GLY A 171 -3.30 -7.84 2.64
C GLY A 171 -4.64 -7.70 1.89
N ILE A 172 -5.67 -7.17 2.54
CA ILE A 172 -6.98 -6.86 1.91
C ILE A 172 -7.03 -5.38 1.53
N ILE A 173 -7.40 -5.10 0.27
CA ILE A 173 -7.76 -3.77 -0.23
C ILE A 173 -9.23 -3.78 -0.65
N LYS A 174 -9.94 -2.65 -0.50
CA LYS A 174 -11.38 -2.55 -0.78
C LYS A 174 -11.69 -1.86 -2.11
N ASP A 175 -10.80 -0.97 -2.52
CA ASP A 175 -11.00 -0.07 -3.65
C ASP A 175 -9.64 0.23 -4.32
N PHE A 176 -9.62 0.50 -5.62
CA PHE A 176 -8.41 0.95 -6.33
C PHE A 176 -8.31 2.48 -6.40
N GLY A 177 -9.30 3.23 -5.91
CA GLY A 177 -9.23 4.69 -5.86
C GLY A 177 -9.17 5.29 -7.25
N GLU A 178 -8.16 6.12 -7.53
CA GLU A 178 -7.95 6.71 -8.85
C GLU A 178 -6.97 5.92 -9.74
N LEU A 179 -6.48 4.75 -9.31
CA LEU A 179 -5.41 4.03 -10.00
C LEU A 179 -5.85 3.57 -11.41
N GLU A 180 -5.32 4.22 -12.44
CA GLU A 180 -5.60 3.93 -13.85
C GLU A 180 -4.51 3.07 -14.52
N GLU A 181 -3.24 3.25 -14.14
CA GLU A 181 -2.09 2.60 -14.80
C GLU A 181 -1.02 2.10 -13.82
N VAL A 182 -0.52 0.89 -14.07
CA VAL A 182 0.69 0.34 -13.44
C VAL A 182 1.68 -0.07 -14.53
N GLU A 183 2.89 0.48 -14.51
CA GLU A 183 3.94 0.14 -15.50
C GLU A 183 4.68 -1.17 -15.20
N GLY A 184 4.60 -1.66 -13.97
CA GLY A 184 5.13 -2.96 -13.56
C GLY A 184 4.05 -4.02 -13.37
N ASP A 185 4.36 -4.98 -12.51
CA ASP A 185 3.45 -6.03 -12.06
C ASP A 185 2.47 -5.46 -11.01
N LEU A 186 1.23 -5.94 -11.03
CA LEU A 186 0.22 -5.69 -10.00
C LEU A 186 -0.22 -7.04 -9.40
N TRP A 187 -0.04 -7.22 -8.09
CA TRP A 187 -0.46 -8.45 -7.42
C TRP A 187 -1.14 -8.19 -6.08
N LEU A 188 -2.15 -9.02 -5.81
CA LEU A 188 -2.80 -9.10 -4.51
C LEU A 188 -2.40 -10.42 -3.82
N SER A 189 -2.50 -10.44 -2.49
CA SER A 189 -2.25 -11.60 -1.65
C SER A 189 -3.04 -12.80 -2.17
N THR A 190 -2.38 -13.96 -2.24
CA THR A 190 -3.01 -15.18 -2.74
C THR A 190 -3.43 -16.15 -1.64
N HIS A 191 -3.09 -15.86 -0.39
CA HIS A 191 -3.54 -16.61 0.78
C HIS A 191 -4.82 -16.04 1.40
N LEU A 192 -5.24 -14.84 0.99
CA LEU A 192 -6.49 -14.21 1.42
C LEU A 192 -7.59 -14.28 0.36
N ILE A 193 -8.84 -14.22 0.81
CA ILE A 193 -10.02 -13.99 -0.04
C ILE A 193 -10.30 -12.49 -0.08
N HIS A 194 -10.39 -11.91 -1.27
CA HIS A 194 -10.66 -10.48 -1.48
C HIS A 194 -12.13 -10.22 -1.78
N ASP A 195 -13.00 -10.52 -0.81
CA ASP A 195 -14.46 -10.36 -0.94
C ASP A 195 -14.92 -8.90 -0.80
N GLN A 196 -14.10 -8.05 -0.19
CA GLN A 196 -14.35 -6.62 0.00
C GLN A 196 -13.96 -5.78 -1.22
N LEU A 197 -13.08 -6.28 -2.10
CA LEU A 197 -12.71 -5.61 -3.36
C LEU A 197 -13.82 -5.77 -4.40
N LYS A 198 -14.68 -4.75 -4.53
CA LYS A 198 -15.86 -4.81 -5.42
C LYS A 198 -15.54 -4.47 -6.87
N SER A 199 -14.59 -3.58 -7.11
CA SER A 199 -14.16 -3.18 -8.44
C SER A 199 -12.66 -2.88 -8.45
N ILE A 200 -12.02 -3.06 -9.61
CA ILE A 200 -10.68 -2.51 -9.88
C ILE A 200 -10.76 -1.19 -10.66
N SER A 201 -11.97 -0.72 -11.00
CA SER A 201 -12.15 0.59 -11.63
C SER A 201 -11.51 1.70 -10.79
N PRO A 202 -10.79 2.64 -11.42
CA PRO A 202 -10.71 2.91 -12.86
C PRO A 202 -9.58 2.20 -13.61
N LEU A 203 -8.88 1.21 -13.04
CA LEU A 203 -7.68 0.59 -13.63
C LEU A 203 -7.90 0.15 -15.07
N LYS A 204 -7.10 0.71 -15.99
CA LYS A 204 -7.14 0.44 -17.44
C LYS A 204 -5.99 -0.42 -17.89
N LYS A 205 -4.81 -0.24 -17.29
CA LYS A 205 -3.57 -0.80 -17.84
C LYS A 205 -2.62 -1.31 -16.76
N VAL A 206 -2.14 -2.53 -16.96
CA VAL A 206 -0.99 -3.11 -16.25
C VAL A 206 0.03 -3.55 -17.29
N THR A 207 1.21 -2.96 -17.32
CA THR A 207 2.22 -3.31 -18.35
C THR A 207 2.93 -4.62 -18.02
N GLY A 208 3.02 -4.99 -16.74
CA GLY A 208 3.51 -6.29 -16.28
C GLY A 208 2.43 -7.36 -16.15
N ASN A 209 2.65 -8.30 -15.25
CA ASN A 209 1.71 -9.33 -14.84
C ASN A 209 0.62 -8.75 -13.93
N PHE A 210 -0.61 -9.25 -14.06
CA PHE A 210 -1.70 -8.91 -13.15
C PHE A 210 -2.25 -10.17 -12.49
N ASN A 211 -2.10 -10.27 -11.18
CA ASN A 211 -2.61 -11.39 -10.39
C ASN A 211 -3.84 -11.01 -9.56
N LEU A 212 -5.00 -11.52 -9.98
CA LEU A 212 -6.31 -11.34 -9.34
C LEU A 212 -6.85 -12.63 -8.72
N LYS A 213 -5.98 -13.60 -8.47
CA LYS A 213 -6.39 -14.87 -7.85
C LYS A 213 -7.12 -14.59 -6.53
N HIS A 214 -8.22 -15.33 -6.27
CA HIS A 214 -9.06 -15.17 -5.06
C HIS A 214 -9.84 -13.83 -4.95
N THR A 215 -10.08 -13.14 -6.07
CA THR A 215 -10.89 -11.90 -6.08
C THR A 215 -12.31 -12.12 -6.60
N MET A 216 -13.21 -11.23 -6.18
CA MET A 216 -14.62 -11.22 -6.54
C MET A 216 -15.00 -9.97 -7.35
N THR A 217 -13.98 -9.28 -7.87
CA THR A 217 -14.06 -7.95 -8.46
C THR A 217 -14.52 -7.98 -9.92
N SER A 218 -14.79 -6.82 -10.50
CA SER A 218 -15.18 -6.63 -11.91
C SER A 218 -14.01 -6.10 -12.74
N LEU A 219 -13.79 -6.61 -13.96
CA LEU A 219 -12.73 -6.16 -14.90
C LEU A 219 -13.19 -5.11 -15.92
N LYS A 220 -14.33 -4.47 -15.69
CA LYS A 220 -15.00 -3.60 -16.68
C LYS A 220 -14.16 -2.43 -17.22
N THR A 221 -13.08 -2.03 -16.56
CA THR A 221 -12.21 -0.95 -17.05
C THR A 221 -10.89 -1.45 -17.57
N LEU A 222 -10.49 -2.71 -17.29
CA LEU A 222 -9.18 -3.22 -17.64
C LEU A 222 -9.12 -3.52 -19.14
N GLU A 223 -8.24 -2.82 -19.85
CA GLU A 223 -8.06 -2.91 -21.30
C GLU A 223 -6.81 -3.68 -21.70
N PHE A 224 -5.74 -3.55 -20.91
CA PHE A 224 -4.41 -4.04 -21.30
C PHE A 224 -3.65 -4.68 -20.13
N VAL A 225 -3.14 -5.89 -20.37
CA VAL A 225 -2.14 -6.56 -19.54
C VAL A 225 -0.95 -6.95 -20.40
N GLY A 226 0.24 -6.40 -20.15
CA GLY A 226 1.42 -6.74 -20.97
C GLY A 226 2.02 -8.10 -20.65
N GLY A 227 1.88 -8.57 -19.41
CA GLY A 227 2.32 -9.88 -18.94
C GLY A 227 1.20 -10.93 -18.88
N ASN A 228 1.31 -11.84 -17.91
CA ASN A 228 0.26 -12.83 -17.64
C ASN A 228 -0.90 -12.21 -16.86
N LEU A 229 -2.12 -12.66 -17.15
CA LEU A 229 -3.32 -12.34 -16.38
C LEU A 229 -3.80 -13.59 -15.64
N ASN A 230 -3.84 -13.54 -14.31
CA ASN A 230 -4.29 -14.65 -13.48
C ASN A 230 -5.68 -14.40 -12.89
N LEU A 231 -6.69 -15.09 -13.43
CA LEU A 231 -8.10 -15.08 -13.03
C LEU A 231 -8.52 -16.37 -12.32
N ARG A 232 -7.57 -17.17 -11.84
CA ARG A 232 -7.88 -18.40 -11.10
C ARG A 232 -8.63 -18.08 -9.81
N LYS A 233 -9.61 -18.92 -9.46
CA LYS A 233 -10.43 -18.78 -8.24
C LYS A 233 -11.12 -17.40 -8.14
N THR A 234 -11.55 -16.86 -9.28
CA THR A 234 -12.36 -15.63 -9.33
C THR A 234 -13.80 -15.96 -9.69
N LYS A 235 -14.71 -14.98 -9.50
CA LYS A 235 -16.07 -15.01 -10.07
C LYS A 235 -16.27 -14.00 -11.21
N ILE A 236 -15.18 -13.60 -11.86
CA ILE A 236 -15.19 -12.67 -12.99
C ILE A 236 -15.79 -13.37 -14.21
N THR A 237 -16.82 -12.74 -14.80
CA THR A 237 -17.44 -13.19 -16.06
C THR A 237 -17.37 -12.13 -17.15
N ASP A 238 -17.48 -10.86 -16.77
CA ASP A 238 -17.39 -9.72 -17.69
C ASP A 238 -15.95 -9.25 -17.86
N ILE A 239 -15.39 -9.50 -19.05
CA ILE A 239 -14.08 -9.01 -19.49
C ILE A 239 -14.20 -8.13 -20.74
N SER A 240 -15.37 -7.54 -20.98
CA SER A 240 -15.73 -6.88 -22.23
C SER A 240 -14.84 -5.71 -22.63
N SER A 241 -14.09 -5.12 -21.69
CA SER A 241 -13.11 -4.06 -21.95
C SER A 241 -11.72 -4.58 -22.26
N LEU A 242 -11.39 -5.82 -21.87
CA LEU A 242 -10.07 -6.39 -22.08
C LEU A 242 -9.82 -6.57 -23.59
N ARG A 243 -8.70 -6.02 -24.07
CA ARG A 243 -8.29 -6.07 -25.48
C ARG A 243 -7.03 -6.90 -25.67
N PHE A 244 -6.12 -6.85 -24.72
CA PHE A 244 -4.80 -7.45 -24.88
C PHE A 244 -4.28 -8.09 -23.59
N VAL A 245 -3.72 -9.30 -23.73
CA VAL A 245 -2.90 -9.97 -22.73
C VAL A 245 -1.63 -10.48 -23.42
N GLY A 246 -0.47 -9.91 -23.12
CA GLY A 246 0.77 -10.29 -23.81
C GLY A 246 1.26 -11.69 -23.44
N GLY A 247 0.99 -12.14 -22.21
CA GLY A 247 1.34 -13.46 -21.71
C GLY A 247 0.19 -14.47 -21.76
N ASN A 248 0.21 -15.40 -20.80
CA ASN A 248 -0.85 -16.38 -20.62
C ASN A 248 -2.03 -15.78 -19.86
N VAL A 249 -3.23 -16.26 -20.16
CA VAL A 249 -4.40 -16.09 -19.29
C VAL A 249 -4.58 -17.37 -18.49
N LEU A 250 -4.57 -17.28 -17.17
CA LEU A 250 -4.79 -18.40 -16.26
C LEU A 250 -6.21 -18.30 -15.69
N VAL A 251 -7.00 -19.36 -15.80
CA VAL A 251 -8.41 -19.36 -15.37
C VAL A 251 -8.77 -20.70 -14.71
N SER A 252 -9.74 -20.69 -13.80
CA SER A 252 -10.28 -21.94 -13.27
C SER A 252 -11.14 -22.63 -14.34
N LYS A 253 -11.00 -23.95 -14.47
CA LYS A 253 -11.70 -24.74 -15.48
C LYS A 253 -13.23 -24.59 -15.41
N SER A 254 -13.77 -24.40 -14.21
CA SER A 254 -15.21 -24.14 -13.99
C SER A 254 -15.66 -22.73 -14.43
N GLN A 255 -14.76 -21.75 -14.51
CA GLN A 255 -15.08 -20.39 -14.96
C GLN A 255 -14.89 -20.21 -16.46
N LEU A 256 -14.04 -21.03 -17.09
CA LEU A 256 -13.73 -20.95 -18.51
C LEU A 256 -14.97 -20.85 -19.43
N PRO A 257 -16.07 -21.62 -19.23
CA PRO A 257 -17.25 -21.51 -20.09
C PRO A 257 -18.04 -20.19 -19.95
N ASN A 258 -17.78 -19.42 -18.89
CA ASN A 258 -18.54 -18.21 -18.55
C ASN A 258 -17.86 -16.92 -19.04
N ILE A 259 -16.71 -17.03 -19.70
CA ILE A 259 -15.89 -15.89 -20.11
C ILE A 259 -15.66 -15.95 -21.63
N ASP A 260 -16.06 -14.90 -22.34
CA ASP A 260 -15.82 -14.76 -23.78
C ASP A 260 -14.47 -14.10 -24.06
N PHE A 261 -13.47 -14.92 -24.40
CA PHE A 261 -12.14 -14.46 -24.80
C PHE A 261 -12.01 -14.15 -26.30
N SER A 262 -13.07 -14.28 -27.11
CA SER A 262 -12.99 -14.17 -28.57
C SER A 262 -12.52 -12.79 -29.07
N LYS A 263 -12.70 -11.75 -28.24
CA LYS A 263 -12.29 -10.36 -28.52
C LYS A 263 -10.97 -9.95 -27.87
N VAL A 264 -10.29 -10.88 -27.19
CA VAL A 264 -9.03 -10.60 -26.48
C VAL A 264 -7.88 -11.15 -27.31
N ASN A 265 -6.92 -10.30 -27.65
CA ASN A 265 -5.66 -10.75 -28.21
C ASN A 265 -4.78 -11.31 -27.08
N ILE A 266 -4.57 -12.62 -27.09
CA ILE A 266 -3.74 -13.33 -26.11
C ILE A 266 -2.44 -13.74 -26.80
N GLY A 267 -1.31 -13.12 -26.42
CA GLY A 267 0.01 -13.43 -26.97
C GLY A 267 0.56 -14.79 -26.51
N GLY A 268 0.14 -15.26 -25.33
CA GLY A 268 0.47 -16.58 -24.80
C GLY A 268 -0.63 -17.61 -25.02
N LYS A 269 -0.91 -18.41 -23.99
CA LYS A 269 -1.96 -19.44 -24.01
C LYS A 269 -3.05 -19.16 -22.98
N LEU A 270 -4.27 -19.57 -23.29
CA LEU A 270 -5.33 -19.75 -22.30
C LEU A 270 -5.10 -21.07 -21.56
N LYS A 271 -4.81 -20.99 -20.26
CA LYS A 271 -4.51 -22.14 -19.39
C LYS A 271 -5.61 -22.30 -18.35
N SER A 272 -6.26 -23.45 -18.36
CA SER A 272 -7.30 -23.80 -17.38
C SER A 272 -6.75 -24.70 -16.28
N PHE A 273 -7.16 -24.46 -15.03
CA PHE A 273 -6.73 -25.23 -13.86
C PHE A 273 -7.93 -25.84 -13.13
N ASN A 274 -7.76 -27.05 -12.60
CA ASN A 274 -8.72 -27.62 -11.66
C ASN A 274 -8.52 -26.93 -10.31
N ASP A 275 -9.39 -25.97 -10.00
CA ASP A 275 -9.34 -25.20 -8.76
C ASP A 275 -10.58 -25.50 -7.93
N ASP A 276 -10.37 -25.83 -6.66
CA ASP A 276 -11.45 -25.89 -5.68
C ASP A 276 -11.76 -24.49 -5.16
N PHE A 277 -13.03 -24.10 -5.26
CA PHE A 277 -13.55 -22.90 -4.62
C PHE A 277 -13.78 -23.26 -3.16
N ILE A 278 -12.95 -22.71 -2.27
CA ILE A 278 -13.25 -22.70 -0.84
C ILE A 278 -14.29 -21.59 -0.69
N ILE A 279 -15.54 -21.97 -0.47
CA ILE A 279 -16.67 -21.06 -0.17
C ILE A 279 -16.56 -20.64 1.28
#